data_AF-A0A519EK52-F1
#
_entry.id   AF-A0A519EK52-F1
#
_cell.length_a   1.000
_cell.length_b   1.000
_cell.length_c   1.000
_cell.angle_alpha   90.00
_cell.angle_beta   90.00
_cell.angle_gamma   90.00
#
_symmetry.space_group_name_H-M   'P 1'
#
loop_
_entity.id
_entity.type
_entity.pdbx_description
1 polymer ?
#
loop_
_entity_poly.entity_id
_entity_poly.type
_entity_poly.pdbx_seq_one_letter_code
_entity_poly.pdbx_strand_id
1 'polypeptide(L)' 'MQDLSKHVDFSENPAVANAPNFRFYAGAPVYDPNGFALGSLCVIDFHPRHLDATERRTLLELAAVASDEVKLREVTART' A
#
# COMPACT_ATOMS: atom_id res chain seq x y z
N MET A 1 -4.26 7.78 -3.21
CA MET A 1 -4.90 9.02 -2.72
C MET A 1 -3.91 10.14 -2.86
N GLN A 2 -4.23 11.16 -3.64
CA GLN A 2 -3.27 12.23 -3.93
C GLN A 2 -2.96 13.09 -2.71
N ASP A 3 -3.99 13.40 -1.91
CA ASP A 3 -3.89 14.19 -0.69
C ASP A 3 -4.87 13.66 0.38
N LEU A 4 -4.34 13.07 1.44
CA LEU A 4 -5.07 12.47 2.56
C LEU A 4 -5.82 13.52 3.37
N SER A 5 -5.30 14.74 3.51
CA SER A 5 -5.99 15.77 4.29
C SER A 5 -7.24 16.30 3.59
N LYS A 6 -7.41 16.00 2.30
CA LYS A 6 -8.60 16.34 1.51
C LYS A 6 -9.64 15.22 1.47
N HIS A 7 -9.33 14.05 2.03
CA HIS A 7 -10.24 12.92 2.00
C HIS A 7 -11.06 12.84 3.29
N VAL A 8 -12.38 12.78 3.15
CA VAL A 8 -13.32 12.82 4.29
C VAL A 8 -13.03 11.74 5.34
N ASP A 9 -12.66 10.53 4.90
CA ASP A 9 -12.39 9.42 5.82
C ASP A 9 -11.01 9.47 6.51
N PHE A 10 -10.10 10.32 6.04
CA PHE A 10 -8.70 10.33 6.51
C PHE A 10 -8.22 11.68 7.05
N SER A 11 -8.91 12.77 6.75
CA SER A 11 -8.50 14.12 7.13
C SER A 11 -8.37 14.29 8.65
N GLU A 12 -9.22 13.61 9.43
CA GLU A 12 -9.21 13.66 10.89
C GLU A 12 -8.29 12.62 11.55
N ASN A 13 -7.68 11.72 10.77
CA ASN A 13 -6.75 10.75 11.32
C ASN A 13 -5.56 11.50 11.97
N PRO A 14 -5.18 11.21 13.23
CA PRO A 14 -4.09 11.91 13.91
C PRO A 14 -2.78 11.92 13.12
N ALA A 15 -2.47 10.87 12.34
CA ALA A 15 -1.26 10.81 11.53
C ALA A 15 -1.30 11.73 10.29
N VAL A 16 -2.49 12.23 9.92
CA VAL A 16 -2.74 13.18 8.82
C VAL A 16 -2.94 14.59 9.37
N ALA A 17 -3.85 14.75 10.33
CA ALA A 17 -4.20 16.03 10.95
C ALA A 17 -3.05 16.61 11.78
N ASN A 18 -2.33 15.75 12.50
CA ASN A 18 -1.20 16.12 13.35
C ASN A 18 0.10 15.49 12.82
N ALA A 19 1.21 15.72 13.53
CA ALA A 19 2.48 15.09 13.20
C ALA A 19 2.33 13.56 13.13
N PRO A 20 2.85 12.91 12.06
CA PRO A 20 3.86 13.46 11.14
C PRO A 20 3.28 14.13 9.88
N ASN A 21 1.96 14.32 9.79
CA ASN A 21 1.25 15.02 8.71
C ASN A 21 1.36 14.35 7.34
N PHE A 22 1.04 13.06 7.24
CA PHE A 22 0.99 12.37 5.95
C PHE A 22 0.02 13.04 4.99
N ARG A 23 0.41 13.10 3.71
CA ARG A 23 -0.39 13.69 2.62
C ARG A 23 -0.64 12.71 1.51
N PHE A 24 0.30 11.85 1.17
CA PHE A 24 0.10 10.92 0.06
C PHE A 24 0.07 9.48 0.57
N TYR A 25 -0.79 8.67 -0.03
CA TYR A 25 -0.81 7.23 0.17
C TYR A 25 -1.20 6.51 -1.12
N ALA A 26 -0.43 5.51 -1.51
CA ALA A 26 -0.81 4.55 -2.54
C ALA A 26 -0.50 3.13 -2.05
N GLY A 27 -1.53 2.29 -1.98
CA GLY A 27 -1.40 0.88 -1.60
C GLY A 27 -1.75 -0.03 -2.76
N ALA A 28 -1.02 -1.14 -2.88
CA ALA A 28 -1.35 -2.27 -3.74
C ALA A 28 -1.47 -3.53 -2.87
N PRO A 29 -2.53 -4.35 -3.07
CA PRO A 29 -2.83 -5.48 -2.21
C PRO A 29 -1.75 -6.57 -2.30
N VAL A 30 -1.50 -7.23 -1.17
CA VAL A 30 -0.64 -8.42 -1.06
C VAL A 30 -1.51 -9.61 -0.72
N TYR A 31 -1.42 -10.67 -1.51
CA TYR A 31 -2.31 -11.83 -1.43
C TYR A 31 -1.60 -13.09 -0.94
N ASP A 32 -2.34 -13.91 -0.20
CA ASP A 32 -1.97 -15.30 0.09
C ASP A 32 -2.22 -16.23 -1.13
N PRO A 33 -1.87 -17.52 -1.06
CA PRO A 33 -2.16 -18.49 -2.13
C PRO A 33 -3.65 -18.70 -2.44
N ASN A 34 -4.54 -18.41 -1.48
CA ASN A 34 -5.99 -18.56 -1.62
C ASN A 34 -6.66 -17.29 -2.19
N GLY A 35 -5.89 -16.24 -2.47
CA GLY A 35 -6.38 -14.96 -2.95
C GLY A 35 -6.93 -14.04 -1.84
N PHE A 36 -6.70 -14.36 -0.57
CA PHE A 36 -7.03 -13.48 0.54
C PHE A 36 -6.04 -12.33 0.62
N ALA A 37 -6.55 -11.09 0.71
CA ALA A 37 -5.73 -9.90 0.88
C ALA A 37 -5.25 -9.81 2.34
N LEU A 38 -3.99 -10.17 2.58
CA LEU A 38 -3.37 -10.10 3.90
C LEU A 38 -3.08 -8.66 4.34
N GLY A 39 -2.92 -7.76 3.36
CA GLY A 39 -2.60 -6.35 3.58
C GLY A 39 -2.24 -5.68 2.26
N SER A 40 -1.33 -4.70 2.32
CA SER A 40 -0.86 -3.98 1.14
C SER A 40 0.61 -3.60 1.24
N LEU A 41 1.32 -3.65 0.11
CA LEU A 41 2.54 -2.87 -0.10
C LEU A 41 2.12 -1.42 -0.37
N CYS A 42 2.70 -0.47 0.34
CA CYS A 42 2.30 0.93 0.20
C CYS A 42 3.47 1.91 0.12
N VAL A 43 3.21 3.03 -0.51
CA VAL A 43 4.05 4.23 -0.52
C VAL A 43 3.30 5.33 0.23
N ILE A 44 4.00 5.99 1.15
CA ILE A 44 3.47 7.09 1.95
C ILE A 44 4.44 8.28 1.89
N ASP A 45 3.90 9.50 1.82
CA ASP A 45 4.70 10.73 1.74
C ASP A 45 4.04 11.88 2.54
N PHE A 46 4.86 12.85 2.94
CA PHE A 46 4.46 14.10 3.58
C PHE A 46 3.98 15.16 2.59
N HIS A 47 4.16 14.95 1.27
CA HIS A 47 3.68 15.85 0.23
C HIS A 47 2.61 15.17 -0.63
N PRO A 48 1.59 15.92 -1.12
CA PRO A 48 0.65 15.39 -2.09
C PRO A 48 1.36 14.91 -3.37
N ARG A 49 0.95 13.76 -3.91
CA ARG A 49 1.54 13.20 -5.14
C ARG A 49 0.50 12.56 -6.05
N HIS A 50 0.79 12.54 -7.35
CA HIS A 50 0.03 11.75 -8.32
C HIS A 50 0.98 10.71 -8.90
N LEU A 51 0.58 9.43 -8.86
CA LEU A 51 1.34 8.39 -9.56
C LEU A 51 0.95 8.39 -11.04
N ASP A 52 1.94 8.46 -11.91
CA ASP A 52 1.72 8.21 -13.32
C ASP A 52 1.43 6.72 -13.59
N ALA A 53 1.17 6.39 -14.87
CA ALA A 53 0.85 5.02 -15.26
C ALA A 53 2.00 4.04 -15.02
N THR A 54 3.25 4.50 -15.21
CA THR A 54 4.45 3.69 -15.00
C THR A 54 4.65 3.43 -13.51
N GLU A 55 4.59 4.46 -12.67
CA GLU A 55 4.75 4.36 -11.23
C GLU A 55 3.66 3.46 -10.61
N ARG A 56 2.41 3.59 -11.06
CA ARG A 56 1.32 2.72 -10.65
C ARG A 56 1.58 1.26 -11.01
N ARG A 57 2.04 1.00 -12.24
CA ARG A 57 2.39 -0.35 -12.68
C ARG A 57 3.53 -0.92 -11.82
N THR A 58 4.57 -0.14 -11.58
CA THR A 58 5.70 -0.55 -10.72
C THR A 58 5.22 -0.92 -9.31
N LEU A 59 4.32 -0.14 -8.70
CA LEU A 59 3.78 -0.47 -7.37
C LEU A 59 3.01 -1.80 -7.38
N LEU A 60 2.23 -2.08 -8.43
CA LEU A 60 1.51 -3.34 -8.59
C LEU A 60 2.47 -4.52 -8.79
N GLU A 61 3.51 -4.35 -9.61
CA GLU A 61 4.54 -5.38 -9.84
C GLU A 61 5.31 -5.70 -8.55
N LEU A 62 5.67 -4.70 -7.77
CA LEU A 62 6.32 -4.91 -6.47
C LEU A 62 5.41 -5.61 -5.46
N ALA A 63 4.11 -5.29 -5.45
CA ALA A 63 3.14 -5.98 -4.61
C ALA A 63 2.91 -7.44 -5.03
N ALA A 64 3.01 -7.73 -6.33
CA ALA A 64 2.98 -9.09 -6.86
C ALA A 64 4.20 -9.90 -6.37
N VAL A 65 5.41 -9.32 -6.45
CA VAL A 65 6.63 -9.96 -5.91
C VAL A 65 6.51 -10.23 -4.41
N ALA A 66 5.98 -9.26 -3.63
CA ALA A 66 5.74 -9.46 -2.21
C ALA A 66 4.71 -10.58 -1.94
N SER A 67 3.66 -10.67 -2.77
CA SER A 67 2.67 -11.76 -2.68
C SER A 67 3.30 -13.12 -2.97
N ASP A 68 4.17 -13.20 -3.98
CA ASP A 68 4.84 -14.45 -4.34
C ASP A 68 5.78 -14.93 -3.23
N GLU A 69 6.51 -14.01 -2.58
CA GLU A 69 7.33 -14.33 -1.42
C GLU A 69 6.49 -14.86 -0.24
N VAL A 70 5.34 -14.26 0.03
CA VAL A 70 4.41 -14.75 1.07
C VAL A 70 3.95 -16.17 0.76
N LYS A 71 3.52 -16.42 -0.49
CA LYS A 71 3.07 -17.75 -0.92
C LYS A 71 4.17 -18.80 -0.76
N LEU A 72 5.41 -18.48 -1.12
CA LEU A 72 6.56 -19.38 -0.99
C LEU A 72 6.83 -19.77 0.48
N ARG A 73 6.77 -18.79 1.39
CA ARG A 73 6.98 -19.04 2.82
C ARG A 73 5.88 -19.90 3.43
N GLU A 74 4.63 -19.72 3.01
CA GLU A 74 3.52 -20.52 3.51
C GLU A 74 3.62 -21.99 3.09
N VAL A 75 4.04 -22.26 1.84
CA VAL A 75 4.28 -23.62 1.36
C VAL A 75 5.42 -24.29 2.15
N THR A 76 6.53 -23.55 2.35
CA THR A 76 7.70 -24.08 3.08
C THR A 76 7.38 -24.36 4.56
N ALA A 77 6.51 -23.57 5.18
CA ALA A 77 6.09 -23.80 6.56
C ALA A 77 5.13 -25.00 6.74
N ARG A 78 4.62 -25.58 5.65
CA ARG A 78 3.70 -26.74 5.65
C ARG A 78 4.38 -28.08 5.33
N THR A 79 5.68 -28.06 4.98
CA THR A 79 6.56 -29.23 4.77
C THR A 79 7.47 -29.46 5.96
#